data_AF-A0A671R3H1-F1
#
_entry.id   AF-A0A671R3H1-F1
#
_cell.length_a   1.000
_cell.length_b   1.000
_cell.length_c   1.000
_cell.angle_alpha   90.00
_cell.angle_beta   90.00
_cell.angle_gamma   90.00
#
_symmetry.space_group_name_H-M   'P 1'
#
loop_
_entity.id
_entity.type
_entity.pdbx_description
1 polymer ?
#
loop_
_entity_poly.entity_id
_entity_poly.type
_entity_poly.pdbx_seq_one_letter_code
_entity_poly.pdbx_strand_id
1 'polypeptide(L)'
;IVCGSRWWLRCVLLNILLFFLLFFLTTPAIIVNTMDKFNVTRPVESLRNPVITQFFPTLLLWAFSILLPFIVYYSSFFEYHWTRSDENQVTMHKCFLLLVFMVIILPSLGLSSLDLFFRWLFDIHFLDETDVKFQCVFLPDNGAFFVNYVITSSLIGTVMELLRIPALLVYSLRLCFTKSKAERIHVKRSQAYEFQFGLEYAWTMCIFSVSMTYSITCPIIVPFGLLYLVLKHMVDRYNIYYAYLPTRLSQRIHSAAISQVAVAPILCMFWLLFFSVLRLGRFTQEHPA
;
A
#
# COMPACT_ATOMS: atom_id res chain seq x y z
N ILE A 1 29.62 -5.68 -15.81
CA ILE A 1 29.03 -5.20 -17.08
C ILE A 1 27.54 -5.53 -17.01
N VAL A 2 26.72 -4.60 -16.52
CA VAL A 2 25.25 -4.75 -16.43
C VAL A 2 24.61 -3.71 -17.36
N CYS A 3 25.07 -3.67 -18.61
CA CYS A 3 24.39 -2.98 -19.70
C CYS A 3 24.28 -3.97 -20.84
N GLY A 4 23.06 -4.36 -21.18
CA GLY A 4 22.80 -5.27 -22.28
C GLY A 4 21.35 -5.75 -22.30
N SER A 5 20.96 -6.32 -23.43
CA SER A 5 19.63 -6.91 -23.66
C SER A 5 19.21 -7.90 -22.56
N ARG A 6 20.17 -8.62 -21.94
CA ARG A 6 19.92 -9.53 -20.82
C ARG A 6 19.39 -8.84 -19.56
N TRP A 7 19.81 -7.60 -19.26
CA TRP A 7 19.27 -6.85 -18.13
C TRP A 7 17.86 -6.38 -18.41
N TRP A 8 17.63 -5.83 -19.60
CA TRP A 8 16.29 -5.42 -20.06
C TRP A 8 15.31 -6.60 -20.07
N LEU A 9 15.73 -7.77 -20.56
CA LEU A 9 14.89 -8.96 -20.58
C LEU A 9 14.55 -9.44 -19.17
N ARG A 10 15.50 -9.40 -18.23
CA ARG A 10 15.23 -9.71 -16.81
C ARG A 10 14.30 -8.70 -16.17
N CYS A 11 14.52 -7.41 -16.40
CA CYS A 11 13.69 -6.33 -15.90
C CYS A 11 12.25 -6.48 -16.42
N VAL A 12 12.06 -6.66 -17.72
CA VAL A 12 10.74 -6.88 -18.33
C VAL A 12 10.08 -8.14 -17.77
N LEU A 13 10.80 -9.27 -17.70
CA LEU A 13 10.26 -10.52 -17.18
C LEU A 13 9.86 -10.42 -15.70
N LEU A 14 10.68 -9.76 -14.86
CA LEU A 14 10.37 -9.55 -13.45
C LEU A 14 9.19 -8.60 -13.26
N ASN A 15 9.06 -7.54 -14.06
CA ASN A 15 7.91 -6.65 -14.00
C ASN A 15 6.63 -7.32 -14.50
N ILE A 16 6.71 -8.17 -15.54
CA ILE A 16 5.57 -8.98 -16.01
C ILE A 16 5.16 -9.99 -14.93
N LEU A 17 6.12 -10.70 -14.33
CA LEU A 17 5.86 -11.62 -13.23
C LEU A 17 5.24 -10.88 -12.03
N LEU A 18 5.76 -9.71 -11.68
CA LEU A 18 5.22 -8.87 -10.63
C LEU A 18 3.78 -8.47 -10.95
N PHE A 19 3.48 -8.06 -12.18
CA PHE A 19 2.12 -7.73 -12.59
C PHE A 19 1.16 -8.91 -12.40
N PHE A 20 1.52 -10.11 -12.88
CA PHE A 20 0.70 -11.31 -12.69
C PHE A 20 0.55 -11.68 -11.21
N LEU A 21 1.64 -11.64 -10.44
CA LEU A 21 1.62 -11.93 -9.02
C LEU A 21 0.73 -10.95 -8.26
N LEU A 22 0.79 -9.66 -8.58
CA LEU A 22 -0.10 -8.64 -8.02
C LEU A 22 -1.56 -8.90 -8.42
N PHE A 23 -1.82 -9.25 -9.68
CA PHE A 23 -3.17 -9.62 -10.12
C PHE A 23 -3.73 -10.80 -9.30
N PHE A 24 -2.95 -11.87 -9.15
CA PHE A 24 -3.37 -13.04 -8.39
C PHE A 24 -3.39 -12.85 -6.88
N LEU A 25 -2.56 -11.98 -6.29
CA LEU A 25 -2.51 -11.78 -4.84
C LEU A 25 -3.59 -10.83 -4.34
N THR A 26 -4.08 -9.96 -5.22
CA THR A 26 -5.13 -8.99 -4.91
C THR A 26 -6.52 -9.64 -5.00
N THR A 27 -6.65 -10.67 -5.85
CA THR A 27 -7.89 -11.44 -6.05
C THR A 27 -8.35 -12.25 -4.80
N PRO A 28 -7.49 -12.86 -3.96
CA PRO A 28 -7.89 -13.52 -2.72
C PRO A 28 -8.38 -12.58 -1.62
N ALA A 29 -7.74 -11.43 -1.43
CA ALA A 29 -8.18 -10.39 -0.49
C ALA A 29 -9.64 -9.97 -0.78
N ILE A 30 -9.93 -9.91 -2.07
CA ILE A 30 -11.22 -9.68 -2.68
C ILE A 30 -12.21 -10.82 -2.49
N ILE A 31 -11.78 -12.07 -2.75
CA ILE A 31 -12.64 -13.26 -2.66
C ILE A 31 -13.07 -13.42 -1.21
N VAL A 32 -12.19 -13.13 -0.27
CA VAL A 32 -12.51 -13.25 1.15
C VAL A 32 -13.47 -12.17 1.63
N ASN A 33 -13.34 -10.92 1.19
CA ASN A 33 -14.32 -9.87 1.46
C ASN A 33 -15.70 -10.12 0.79
N THR A 34 -15.72 -10.78 -0.37
CA THR A 34 -16.97 -11.12 -1.08
C THR A 34 -17.60 -12.41 -0.56
N MET A 35 -16.80 -13.38 -0.10
CA MET A 35 -17.27 -14.62 0.54
C MET A 35 -18.08 -14.32 1.81
N ASP A 36 -17.72 -13.29 2.57
CA ASP A 36 -18.45 -12.85 3.77
C ASP A 36 -19.82 -12.23 3.41
N LYS A 37 -19.92 -11.56 2.26
CA LYS A 37 -21.15 -10.89 1.79
C LYS A 37 -22.18 -11.83 1.16
N PHE A 38 -21.74 -12.94 0.56
CA PHE A 38 -22.63 -13.85 -0.18
C PHE A 38 -23.08 -15.10 0.59
N ASN A 39 -22.77 -15.22 1.88
CA ASN A 39 -23.21 -16.32 2.74
C ASN A 39 -22.98 -17.73 2.11
N VAL A 40 -21.88 -17.89 1.34
CA VAL A 40 -21.46 -19.16 0.72
C VAL A 40 -20.61 -19.98 1.70
N THR A 41 -20.78 -19.71 2.99
CA THR A 41 -20.13 -20.36 4.14
C THR A 41 -20.94 -21.52 4.71
N ARG A 42 -21.89 -22.11 3.96
CA ARG A 42 -22.63 -23.30 4.43
C ARG A 42 -21.74 -24.47 4.91
N PRO A 43 -20.55 -24.75 4.33
CA PRO A 43 -19.67 -25.77 4.90
C PRO A 43 -18.79 -25.26 6.06
N VAL A 44 -18.57 -23.95 6.21
CA VAL A 44 -17.73 -23.36 7.28
C VAL A 44 -18.55 -23.08 8.55
N GLU A 45 -19.84 -22.76 8.42
CA GLU A 45 -20.78 -22.66 9.56
C GLU A 45 -20.95 -24.00 10.30
N SER A 46 -20.64 -25.14 9.65
CA SER A 46 -20.62 -26.46 10.31
C SER A 46 -19.53 -26.55 11.39
N LEU A 47 -18.46 -25.77 11.25
CA LEU A 47 -17.48 -25.49 12.29
C LEU A 47 -17.97 -24.26 13.05
N ARG A 48 -18.90 -24.49 13.99
CA ARG A 48 -19.52 -23.51 14.89
C ARG A 48 -18.50 -22.86 15.83
N ASN A 49 -17.54 -22.13 15.28
CA ASN A 49 -16.55 -21.37 16.03
C ASN A 49 -16.46 -19.96 15.41
N PRO A 50 -17.10 -18.95 16.03
CA PRO A 50 -17.17 -17.58 15.49
C PRO A 50 -15.80 -16.94 15.31
N VAL A 51 -14.78 -17.49 15.98
CA VAL A 51 -13.38 -17.08 15.82
C VAL A 51 -12.86 -17.39 14.41
N ILE A 52 -13.20 -18.54 13.83
CA ILE A 52 -12.63 -18.95 12.53
C ILE A 52 -13.30 -18.20 11.39
N THR A 53 -14.62 -17.99 11.45
CA THR A 53 -15.38 -17.33 10.39
C THR A 53 -15.11 -15.82 10.31
N GLN A 54 -14.92 -15.14 11.46
CA GLN A 54 -14.69 -13.69 11.48
C GLN A 54 -13.21 -13.30 11.44
N PHE A 55 -12.31 -14.05 12.10
CA PHE A 55 -10.90 -13.64 12.13
C PHE A 55 -10.08 -14.12 10.94
N PHE A 56 -10.42 -15.25 10.32
CA PHE A 56 -9.65 -15.77 9.19
C PHE A 56 -9.61 -14.79 8.01
N PRO A 57 -10.74 -14.18 7.61
CA PRO A 57 -10.74 -13.13 6.60
C PRO A 57 -9.84 -11.94 6.90
N THR A 58 -9.97 -11.38 8.09
CA THR A 58 -9.22 -10.19 8.51
C THR A 58 -7.72 -10.48 8.64
N LEU A 59 -7.35 -11.65 9.16
CA LEU A 59 -5.96 -12.07 9.29
C LEU A 59 -5.31 -12.33 7.93
N LEU A 60 -6.03 -12.95 7.00
CA LEU A 60 -5.55 -13.19 5.64
C LEU A 60 -5.33 -11.86 4.89
N LEU A 61 -6.27 -10.92 5.01
CA LEU A 61 -6.15 -9.58 4.45
C LEU A 61 -4.93 -8.83 4.99
N TRP A 62 -4.74 -8.87 6.31
CA TRP A 62 -3.60 -8.25 6.96
C TRP A 62 -2.27 -8.87 6.52
N ALA A 63 -2.21 -10.20 6.42
CA ALA A 63 -1.04 -10.93 5.94
C ALA A 63 -0.67 -10.54 4.50
N PHE A 64 -1.64 -10.45 3.59
CA PHE A 64 -1.37 -10.05 2.21
C PHE A 64 -0.98 -8.58 2.08
N SER A 65 -1.59 -7.69 2.87
CA SER A 65 -1.25 -6.26 2.90
C SER A 65 0.20 -6.02 3.33
N ILE A 66 0.72 -6.80 4.29
CA ILE A 66 2.12 -6.74 4.69
C ILE A 66 3.03 -7.38 3.63
N LEU A 67 2.63 -8.52 3.07
CA LEU A 67 3.44 -9.28 2.12
C LEU A 67 3.68 -8.52 0.80
N LEU A 68 2.70 -7.77 0.33
CA LEU A 68 2.70 -7.07 -0.97
C LEU A 68 3.89 -6.10 -1.13
N PRO A 69 4.13 -5.13 -0.23
CA PRO A 69 5.30 -4.25 -0.30
C PRO A 69 6.64 -5.00 -0.22
N PHE A 70 6.71 -6.09 0.56
CA PHE A 70 7.93 -6.91 0.63
C PHE A 70 8.23 -7.62 -0.70
N ILE A 71 7.20 -8.14 -1.38
CA ILE A 71 7.36 -8.75 -2.71
C ILE A 71 7.88 -7.72 -3.72
N VAL A 72 7.34 -6.49 -3.74
CA VAL A 72 7.80 -5.43 -4.65
C VAL A 72 9.26 -5.04 -4.36
N TYR A 73 9.61 -4.95 -3.08
CA TYR A 73 10.98 -4.68 -2.66
C TYR A 73 11.94 -5.77 -3.16
N TYR A 74 11.62 -7.05 -2.90
CA TYR A 74 12.45 -8.16 -3.37
C TYR A 74 12.52 -8.24 -4.89
N SER A 75 11.41 -7.98 -5.60
CA SER A 75 11.39 -7.89 -7.06
C SER A 75 12.38 -6.84 -7.58
N SER A 76 12.39 -5.65 -6.98
CA SER A 76 13.31 -4.57 -7.37
C SER A 76 14.78 -4.88 -7.04
N PHE A 77 15.02 -5.62 -5.96
CA PHE A 77 16.35 -6.14 -5.62
C PHE A 77 16.85 -7.16 -6.67
N PHE A 78 15.97 -8.05 -7.15
CA PHE A 78 16.30 -9.03 -8.19
C PHE A 78 16.51 -8.43 -9.59
N GLU A 79 16.12 -7.18 -9.82
CA GLU A 79 16.38 -6.48 -11.08
C GLU A 79 17.84 -6.04 -11.25
N TYR A 80 18.66 -6.14 -10.20
CA TYR A 80 20.11 -5.84 -10.22
C TYR A 80 20.43 -4.51 -10.92
N HIS A 81 19.95 -3.42 -10.33
CA HIS A 81 20.27 -2.08 -10.80
C HIS A 81 21.77 -1.76 -10.61
N TRP A 82 22.33 -0.95 -11.51
CA TRP A 82 23.76 -0.61 -11.47
C TRP A 82 24.12 0.28 -10.27
N THR A 83 23.23 1.20 -9.89
CA THR A 83 23.45 2.09 -8.76
C THR A 83 22.40 1.87 -7.68
N ARG A 84 22.84 1.95 -6.41
CA ARG A 84 21.96 1.88 -5.24
C ARG A 84 20.92 3.01 -5.22
N SER A 85 21.26 4.18 -5.76
CA SER A 85 20.33 5.30 -5.87
C SER A 85 19.19 5.00 -6.86
N ASP A 86 19.51 4.41 -8.00
CA ASP A 86 18.52 4.03 -9.02
C ASP A 86 17.62 2.90 -8.53
N GLU A 87 18.17 1.91 -7.85
CA GLU A 87 17.41 0.84 -7.19
C GLU A 87 16.36 1.40 -6.21
N ASN A 88 16.77 2.34 -5.34
CA ASN A 88 15.87 2.99 -4.40
C ASN A 88 14.80 3.82 -5.10
N GLN A 89 15.14 4.51 -6.19
CA GLN A 89 14.20 5.31 -6.97
C GLN A 89 13.14 4.41 -7.64
N VAL A 90 13.54 3.34 -8.33
CA VAL A 90 12.61 2.41 -8.98
C VAL A 90 11.72 1.73 -7.96
N THR A 91 12.29 1.30 -6.82
CA THR A 91 11.53 0.71 -5.71
C THR A 91 10.48 1.69 -5.18
N MET A 92 10.86 2.96 -5.00
CA MET A 92 9.93 4.02 -4.58
C MET A 92 8.76 4.17 -5.56
N HIS A 93 9.02 4.22 -6.87
CA HIS A 93 7.97 4.40 -7.87
C HIS A 93 7.00 3.22 -7.91
N LYS A 94 7.53 1.99 -7.93
CA LYS A 94 6.70 0.78 -7.96
C LYS A 94 5.88 0.60 -6.70
N CYS A 95 6.49 0.82 -5.54
CA CYS A 95 5.81 0.69 -4.25
C CYS A 95 4.74 1.78 -4.10
N PHE A 96 5.03 3.02 -4.47
CA PHE A 96 4.04 4.11 -4.44
C PHE A 96 2.86 3.83 -5.37
N LEU A 97 3.10 3.44 -6.63
CA LEU A 97 2.03 3.11 -7.58
C LEU A 97 1.16 1.96 -7.05
N LEU A 98 1.79 0.90 -6.54
CA LEU A 98 1.05 -0.22 -5.95
C LEU A 98 0.21 0.21 -4.74
N LEU A 99 0.80 0.97 -3.81
CA LEU A 99 0.11 1.43 -2.61
C LEU A 99 -1.07 2.35 -2.96
N VAL A 100 -0.91 3.28 -3.90
CA VAL A 100 -2.01 4.12 -4.38
C VAL A 100 -3.11 3.27 -4.99
N PHE A 101 -2.76 2.30 -5.83
CA PHE A 101 -3.75 1.42 -6.45
C PHE A 101 -4.49 0.55 -5.42
N MET A 102 -3.78 -0.04 -4.46
CA MET A 102 -4.33 -0.94 -3.44
C MET A 102 -5.07 -0.23 -2.31
N VAL A 103 -4.51 0.86 -1.79
CA VAL A 103 -5.03 1.56 -0.61
C VAL A 103 -6.09 2.56 -1.03
N ILE A 104 -5.87 3.31 -2.12
CA ILE A 104 -6.78 4.39 -2.52
C ILE A 104 -7.78 3.86 -3.56
N ILE A 105 -7.31 3.38 -4.71
CA ILE A 105 -8.19 3.15 -5.87
C ILE A 105 -9.17 1.97 -5.65
N LEU A 106 -8.68 0.81 -5.22
CA LEU A 106 -9.54 -0.38 -5.06
C LEU A 106 -10.66 -0.19 -4.02
N PRO A 107 -10.39 0.28 -2.78
CA PRO A 107 -11.46 0.49 -1.80
C PRO A 107 -12.38 1.66 -2.20
N SER A 108 -11.84 2.70 -2.84
CA SER A 108 -12.63 3.87 -3.31
C SER A 108 -13.49 3.62 -4.53
N LEU A 109 -13.40 2.47 -5.18
CA LEU A 109 -14.34 2.12 -6.25
C LEU A 109 -15.33 1.06 -5.78
N GLY A 110 -15.17 0.54 -4.55
CA GLY A 110 -15.84 -0.68 -4.10
C GLY A 110 -15.52 -1.88 -5.01
N LEU A 111 -14.55 -1.72 -5.91
CA LEU A 111 -14.21 -2.70 -6.92
C LEU A 111 -13.39 -3.76 -6.23
N SER A 112 -14.06 -4.87 -6.04
CA SER A 112 -13.44 -6.05 -5.53
C SER A 112 -12.72 -6.80 -6.65
N SER A 113 -12.35 -6.28 -7.83
CA SER A 113 -11.43 -7.02 -8.72
C SER A 113 -10.83 -6.15 -9.81
N LEU A 114 -9.64 -6.54 -10.28
CA LEU A 114 -9.03 -5.97 -11.48
C LEU A 114 -9.87 -6.25 -12.74
N ASP A 115 -10.53 -7.41 -12.83
CA ASP A 115 -11.42 -7.74 -13.94
C ASP A 115 -12.64 -6.81 -14.00
N LEU A 116 -13.25 -6.51 -12.84
CA LEU A 116 -14.33 -5.52 -12.77
C LEU A 116 -13.83 -4.10 -13.04
N PHE A 117 -12.59 -3.77 -12.66
CA PHE A 117 -11.97 -2.49 -13.02
C PHE A 117 -11.74 -2.36 -14.53
N PHE A 118 -11.22 -3.39 -15.20
CA PHE A 118 -11.03 -3.36 -16.65
C PHE A 118 -12.35 -3.33 -17.42
N ARG A 119 -13.37 -4.08 -16.97
CA ARG A 119 -14.72 -4.01 -17.55
C ARG A 119 -15.32 -2.63 -17.33
N TRP A 120 -15.26 -2.08 -16.13
CA TRP A 120 -15.71 -0.71 -15.88
C TRP A 120 -14.97 0.34 -16.71
N LEU A 121 -13.65 0.20 -16.90
CA LEU A 121 -12.83 1.18 -17.62
C LEU A 121 -12.98 1.12 -19.14
N PHE A 122 -13.22 -0.07 -19.71
CA PHE A 122 -13.25 -0.28 -21.17
C PHE A 122 -14.63 -0.62 -21.74
N ASP A 123 -15.61 -1.02 -20.92
CA ASP A 123 -16.94 -1.40 -21.39
C ASP A 123 -17.93 -0.22 -21.24
N ILE A 124 -18.34 0.34 -22.38
CA ILE A 124 -19.24 1.51 -22.47
C ILE A 124 -20.67 1.14 -22.01
N HIS A 125 -21.06 -0.14 -22.07
CA HIS A 125 -22.41 -0.60 -21.71
C HIS A 125 -22.55 -1.05 -20.24
N PHE A 126 -21.46 -1.11 -19.47
CA PHE A 126 -21.49 -1.55 -18.07
C PHE A 126 -22.34 -0.65 -17.16
N LEU A 127 -22.43 0.64 -17.49
CA LEU A 127 -23.20 1.64 -16.72
C LEU A 127 -24.72 1.51 -16.89
N ASP A 128 -25.21 0.80 -17.91
CA ASP A 128 -26.65 0.73 -18.25
C ASP A 128 -27.31 -0.57 -17.75
N GLU A 129 -26.56 -1.66 -17.63
CA GLU A 129 -27.10 -2.97 -17.19
C GLU A 129 -26.94 -3.26 -15.69
N THR A 130 -25.99 -2.61 -15.01
CA THR A 130 -25.79 -2.81 -13.57
C THR A 130 -26.11 -1.54 -12.81
N ASP A 131 -27.14 -1.62 -11.97
CA ASP A 131 -27.57 -0.60 -11.00
C ASP A 131 -26.52 -0.50 -9.85
N VAL A 132 -25.25 -0.31 -10.21
CA VAL A 132 -24.15 -0.10 -9.27
C VAL A 132 -24.32 1.30 -8.71
N LYS A 133 -24.99 1.38 -7.55
CA LYS A 133 -25.07 2.60 -6.76
C LYS A 133 -23.66 2.99 -6.29
N PHE A 134 -22.89 3.65 -7.16
CA PHE A 134 -21.64 4.37 -6.82
C PHE A 134 -21.84 5.38 -5.68
N GLN A 135 -23.09 5.68 -5.34
CA GLN A 135 -23.48 6.44 -4.15
C GLN A 135 -23.00 5.82 -2.83
N CYS A 136 -22.81 4.49 -2.76
CA CYS A 136 -22.35 3.83 -1.53
C CYS A 136 -20.83 3.77 -1.38
N VAL A 137 -20.09 4.18 -2.42
CA VAL A 137 -18.64 4.04 -2.48
C VAL A 137 -17.92 5.11 -1.64
N PHE A 138 -18.59 6.21 -1.33
CA PHE A 138 -18.12 7.25 -0.39
C PHE A 138 -19.06 7.41 0.82
N LEU A 139 -19.77 6.36 1.24
CA LEU A 139 -20.51 6.40 2.50
C LEU A 139 -19.56 6.75 3.66
N PRO A 140 -20.02 7.44 4.73
CA PRO A 140 -19.20 7.81 5.90
C PRO A 140 -18.40 6.64 6.49
N ASP A 141 -18.91 5.42 6.33
CA ASP A 141 -18.29 4.18 6.78
C ASP A 141 -16.93 3.90 6.10
N ASN A 142 -16.77 4.22 4.81
CA ASN A 142 -15.50 4.07 4.11
C ASN A 142 -14.50 5.16 4.52
N GLY A 143 -14.99 6.38 4.79
CA GLY A 143 -14.17 7.46 5.34
C GLY A 143 -13.58 7.11 6.72
N ALA A 144 -14.37 6.46 7.57
CA ALA A 144 -13.92 5.98 8.88
C ALA A 144 -12.79 4.93 8.77
N PHE A 145 -12.82 4.04 7.76
CA PHE A 145 -11.73 3.11 7.49
C PHE A 145 -10.41 3.83 7.22
N PHE A 146 -10.42 4.86 6.37
CA PHE A 146 -9.22 5.64 6.04
C PHE A 146 -8.71 6.47 7.22
N VAL A 147 -9.62 7.07 7.99
CA VAL A 147 -9.25 7.79 9.22
C VAL A 147 -8.59 6.83 10.22
N ASN A 148 -9.16 5.65 10.45
CA ASN A 148 -8.58 4.64 11.32
C ASN A 148 -7.22 4.13 10.81
N TYR A 149 -7.07 3.97 9.50
CA TYR A 149 -5.80 3.64 8.87
C TYR A 149 -4.72 4.71 9.13
N VAL A 150 -5.05 5.99 8.95
CA VAL A 150 -4.12 7.10 9.22
C VAL A 150 -3.80 7.21 10.71
N ILE A 151 -4.78 7.06 11.60
CA ILE A 151 -4.55 7.05 13.06
C ILE A 151 -3.62 5.90 13.44
N THR A 152 -3.92 4.69 12.98
CA THR A 152 -3.14 3.49 13.30
C THR A 152 -1.71 3.59 12.77
N SER A 153 -1.52 4.08 11.54
CA SER A 153 -0.19 4.31 10.99
C SER A 153 0.55 5.46 11.69
N SER A 154 -0.14 6.53 12.09
CA SER A 154 0.42 7.65 12.87
C SER A 154 0.95 7.26 14.24
N LEU A 155 0.21 6.43 14.98
CA LEU A 155 0.59 6.06 16.34
C LEU A 155 1.36 4.74 16.37
N ILE A 156 0.74 3.65 15.92
CA ILE A 156 1.31 2.31 16.01
C ILE A 156 2.45 2.14 15.00
N GLY A 157 2.28 2.65 13.77
CA GLY A 157 3.31 2.58 12.73
C GLY A 157 4.60 3.29 13.12
N THR A 158 4.51 4.56 13.54
CA THR A 158 5.69 5.34 13.94
C THR A 158 6.39 4.77 15.18
N VAL A 159 5.64 4.24 16.16
CA VAL A 159 6.22 3.55 17.33
C VAL A 159 6.95 2.27 16.91
N MET A 160 6.38 1.49 15.98
CA MET A 160 7.01 0.27 15.47
C MET A 160 8.32 0.57 14.72
N GLU A 161 8.35 1.65 13.95
CA GLU A 161 9.55 2.15 13.26
C GLU A 161 10.61 2.68 14.22
N LEU A 162 10.20 3.41 15.26
CA LEU A 162 11.10 3.91 16.30
C LEU A 162 11.79 2.77 17.04
N LEU A 163 11.01 1.76 17.44
CA LEU A 163 11.51 0.57 18.14
C LEU A 163 12.20 -0.42 17.21
N ARG A 164 12.02 -0.28 15.89
CA ARG A 164 12.55 -1.21 14.87
C ARG A 164 12.15 -2.66 15.14
N ILE A 165 10.92 -2.87 15.60
CA ILE A 165 10.39 -4.20 15.96
C ILE A 165 10.64 -5.25 14.88
N PRO A 166 10.37 -5.01 13.57
CA PRO A 166 10.60 -6.04 12.56
C PRO A 166 12.07 -6.43 12.41
N ALA A 167 13.00 -5.45 12.47
CA ALA A 167 14.43 -5.73 12.38
C ALA A 167 14.96 -6.47 13.63
N LEU A 168 14.47 -6.09 14.81
CA LEU A 168 14.81 -6.74 16.09
C LEU A 168 14.22 -8.15 16.19
N LEU A 169 13.04 -8.38 15.63
CA LEU A 169 12.40 -9.69 15.59
C LEU A 169 13.21 -10.65 14.72
N VAL A 170 13.57 -10.23 13.49
CA VAL A 170 14.41 -11.04 12.60
C VAL A 170 15.78 -11.30 13.22
N TYR A 171 16.38 -10.30 13.88
CA TYR A 171 17.62 -10.50 14.62
C TYR A 171 17.48 -11.49 15.77
N SER A 172 16.43 -11.36 16.59
CA SER A 172 16.15 -12.27 17.70
C SER A 172 15.91 -13.71 17.23
N LEU A 173 15.14 -13.90 16.15
CA LEU A 173 14.94 -15.21 15.54
C LEU A 173 16.27 -15.79 15.04
N ARG A 174 17.06 -15.01 14.28
CA ARG A 174 18.39 -15.46 13.83
C ARG A 174 19.26 -15.87 15.01
N LEU A 175 19.27 -15.08 16.09
CA LEU A 175 20.03 -15.36 17.29
C LEU A 175 19.58 -16.66 17.98
N CYS A 176 18.27 -16.93 18.03
CA CYS A 176 17.73 -18.20 18.54
C CYS A 176 18.14 -19.41 17.69
N PHE A 177 18.24 -19.26 16.37
CA PHE A 177 18.68 -20.34 15.47
C PHE A 177 20.20 -20.50 15.38
N THR A 178 20.99 -19.53 15.83
CA THR A 178 22.46 -19.65 15.84
C THR A 178 22.94 -20.67 16.87
N LYS A 179 23.74 -21.65 16.43
CA LYS A 179 24.29 -22.70 17.30
C LYS A 179 25.73 -22.44 17.74
N SER A 180 26.52 -21.75 16.90
CA SER A 180 27.95 -21.53 17.14
C SER A 180 28.27 -20.16 17.75
N LYS A 181 29.31 -20.09 18.58
CA LYS A 181 29.85 -18.82 19.12
C LYS A 181 30.33 -17.88 17.99
N ALA A 182 30.91 -18.44 16.92
CA ALA A 182 31.38 -17.67 15.77
C ALA A 182 30.21 -17.07 14.96
N GLU A 183 29.14 -17.84 14.78
CA GLU A 183 27.92 -17.42 14.10
C GLU A 183 27.21 -16.31 14.88
N ARG A 184 27.14 -16.42 16.22
CA ARG A 184 26.61 -15.37 17.09
C ARG A 184 27.38 -14.05 16.97
N ILE A 185 28.71 -14.11 16.84
CA ILE A 185 29.55 -12.91 16.64
C ILE A 185 29.29 -12.31 15.25
N HIS A 186 29.13 -13.14 14.22
CA HIS A 186 28.80 -12.68 12.87
C HIS A 186 27.44 -11.96 12.84
N VAL A 187 26.39 -12.57 13.44
CA VAL A 187 25.04 -11.98 13.51
C VAL A 187 25.04 -10.67 14.29
N LYS A 188 25.85 -10.54 15.35
CA LYS A 188 26.03 -9.28 16.09
C LYS A 188 26.75 -8.20 15.27
N ARG A 189 27.70 -8.58 14.42
CA ARG A 189 28.40 -7.63 13.53
C ARG A 189 27.54 -7.20 12.35
N SER A 190 26.66 -8.05 11.85
CA SER A 190 25.73 -7.75 10.75
C SER A 190 24.41 -7.12 11.20
N GLN A 191 24.32 -6.64 12.44
CA GLN A 191 23.14 -5.97 13.00
C GLN A 191 22.74 -4.69 12.26
N ALA A 192 23.70 -4.05 11.61
CA ALA A 192 23.53 -2.69 11.14
C ALA A 192 22.89 -2.69 9.74
N TYR A 193 21.60 -2.38 9.68
CA TYR A 193 20.85 -2.30 8.43
C TYR A 193 21.09 -0.94 7.75
N GLU A 194 21.02 -0.94 6.42
CA GLU A 194 20.89 0.29 5.64
C GLU A 194 19.44 0.79 5.71
N PHE A 195 19.26 2.10 5.87
CA PHE A 195 17.94 2.72 5.82
C PHE A 195 17.37 2.60 4.40
N GLN A 196 16.20 1.97 4.26
CA GLN A 196 15.56 1.70 2.97
C GLN A 196 14.73 2.91 2.52
N PHE A 197 15.40 3.92 1.97
CA PHE A 197 14.74 5.15 1.53
C PHE A 197 13.58 4.90 0.58
N GLY A 198 13.70 3.96 -0.38
CA GLY A 198 12.64 3.72 -1.37
C GLY A 198 11.29 3.33 -0.76
N LEU A 199 11.31 2.44 0.24
CA LEU A 199 10.10 1.96 0.91
C LEU A 199 9.51 3.02 1.85
N GLU A 200 10.36 3.65 2.66
CA GLU A 200 9.95 4.67 3.64
C GLU A 200 9.34 5.91 2.97
N TYR A 201 9.91 6.33 1.83
CA TYR A 201 9.32 7.40 1.01
C TYR A 201 7.97 6.98 0.43
N ALA A 202 7.84 5.75 -0.10
CA ALA A 202 6.58 5.28 -0.68
C ALA A 202 5.42 5.28 0.35
N TRP A 203 5.67 4.83 1.58
CA TRP A 203 4.67 4.86 2.67
C TRP A 203 4.29 6.28 3.07
N THR A 204 5.29 7.16 3.25
CA THR A 204 5.06 8.55 3.64
C THR A 204 4.25 9.29 2.57
N MET A 205 4.61 9.10 1.30
CA MET A 205 3.87 9.68 0.16
C MET A 205 2.45 9.11 0.04
N CYS A 206 2.25 7.82 0.34
CA CYS A 206 0.93 7.20 0.33
C CYS A 206 0.02 7.82 1.41
N ILE A 207 0.48 7.93 2.66
CA ILE A 207 -0.31 8.53 3.75
C ILE A 207 -0.61 10.00 3.48
N PHE A 208 0.35 10.74 2.92
CA PHE A 208 0.11 12.09 2.44
C PHE A 208 -0.99 12.11 1.35
N SER A 209 -0.91 11.21 0.38
CA SER A 209 -1.89 11.13 -0.73
C SER A 209 -3.29 10.79 -0.24
N VAL A 210 -3.41 9.85 0.70
CA VAL A 210 -4.68 9.51 1.38
C VAL A 210 -5.23 10.74 2.10
N SER A 211 -4.40 11.40 2.93
CA SER A 211 -4.81 12.57 3.71
C SER A 211 -5.29 13.71 2.81
N MET A 212 -4.63 13.95 1.68
CA MET A 212 -5.03 14.96 0.71
C MET A 212 -6.32 14.59 -0.03
N THR A 213 -6.46 13.33 -0.46
CA THR A 213 -7.62 12.87 -1.24
C THR A 213 -8.91 12.92 -0.43
N TYR A 214 -8.88 12.51 0.84
CA TYR A 214 -10.06 12.49 1.73
C TYR A 214 -10.23 13.73 2.60
N SER A 215 -9.38 14.75 2.42
CA SER A 215 -9.44 16.00 3.19
C SER A 215 -10.82 16.67 3.10
N ILE A 216 -11.46 16.61 1.93
CA ILE A 216 -12.75 17.27 1.66
C ILE A 216 -13.92 16.42 2.16
N THR A 217 -13.85 15.10 2.02
CA THR A 217 -14.93 14.19 2.46
C THR A 217 -14.97 14.05 3.97
N CYS A 218 -13.81 13.97 4.63
CA CYS A 218 -13.67 13.75 6.06
C CYS A 218 -12.53 14.62 6.62
N PRO A 219 -12.79 15.88 7.00
CA PRO A 219 -11.73 16.83 7.39
C PRO A 219 -10.94 16.39 8.62
N ILE A 220 -11.48 15.48 9.44
CA ILE A 220 -10.80 14.89 10.59
C ILE A 220 -9.54 14.10 10.21
N ILE A 221 -9.39 13.65 8.97
CA ILE A 221 -8.18 12.93 8.53
C ILE A 221 -6.94 13.82 8.48
N VAL A 222 -7.12 15.12 8.20
CA VAL A 222 -6.03 16.09 8.01
C VAL A 222 -5.19 16.29 9.29
N PRO A 223 -5.75 16.53 10.49
CA PRO A 223 -4.94 16.67 11.70
C PRO A 223 -4.17 15.39 12.04
N PHE A 224 -4.75 14.20 11.80
CA PHE A 224 -4.05 12.93 12.01
C PHE A 224 -2.96 12.69 10.95
N GLY A 225 -3.18 13.10 9.70
CA GLY A 225 -2.16 13.08 8.65
C GLY A 225 -0.97 14.00 8.98
N LEU A 226 -1.25 15.21 9.49
CA LEU A 226 -0.21 16.12 9.96
C LEU A 226 0.55 15.53 11.16
N LEU A 227 -0.17 14.93 12.12
CA LEU A 227 0.43 14.23 13.26
C LEU A 227 1.38 13.13 12.78
N TYR A 228 0.97 12.31 11.80
CA TYR A 228 1.85 11.29 11.19
C TYR A 228 3.14 11.92 10.66
N LEU A 229 3.07 13.00 9.87
CA LEU A 229 4.26 13.63 9.28
C LEU A 229 5.22 14.20 10.34
N VAL A 230 4.69 14.81 11.41
CA VAL A 230 5.50 15.33 12.51
C VAL A 230 6.19 14.20 13.27
N LEU A 231 5.44 13.17 13.65
CA LEU A 231 5.99 12.01 14.35
C LEU A 231 7.02 11.29 13.49
N LYS A 232 6.71 11.05 12.20
CA LYS A 232 7.60 10.43 11.24
C LYS A 232 8.91 11.21 11.09
N HIS A 233 8.85 12.54 10.99
CA HIS A 233 10.05 13.39 10.95
C HIS A 233 10.93 13.22 12.20
N MET A 234 10.33 13.21 13.39
CA MET A 234 11.09 13.05 14.64
C MET A 234 11.71 11.65 14.77
N VAL A 235 10.94 10.62 14.43
CA VAL A 235 11.37 9.21 14.47
C VAL A 235 12.49 8.95 13.48
N ASP A 236 12.33 9.37 12.22
CA ASP A 236 13.35 9.17 11.18
C ASP A 236 14.63 9.91 11.50
N ARG A 237 14.52 11.16 11.99
CA ARG A 237 15.69 11.93 12.44
C ARG A 237 16.47 11.18 13.51
N TYR A 238 15.79 10.75 14.58
CA TYR A 238 16.43 10.00 15.67
C TYR A 238 17.07 8.70 15.16
N ASN A 239 16.34 7.94 14.35
CA ASN A 239 16.79 6.67 13.82
C ASN A 239 18.02 6.78 12.90
N ILE A 240 18.05 7.78 12.03
CA ILE A 240 19.15 8.01 11.10
C ILE A 240 20.42 8.43 11.85
N TYR A 241 20.32 9.28 12.88
CA TYR A 241 21.49 9.71 13.66
C TYR A 241 22.13 8.59 14.48
N TYR A 242 21.32 7.74 15.13
CA TYR A 242 21.85 6.85 16.17
C TYR A 242 22.02 5.40 15.75
N ALA A 243 21.28 4.90 14.77
CA ALA A 243 21.26 3.45 14.56
C ALA A 243 21.21 2.96 13.10
N TYR A 244 21.22 3.85 12.10
CA TYR A 244 21.41 3.44 10.70
C TYR A 244 22.81 3.77 10.19
N LEU A 245 23.31 3.01 9.21
CA LEU A 245 24.56 3.33 8.53
C LEU A 245 24.37 4.49 7.55
N PRO A 246 25.39 5.34 7.38
CA PRO A 246 25.35 6.39 6.38
C PRO A 246 25.27 5.77 4.98
N THR A 247 24.25 6.14 4.23
CA THR A 247 24.08 5.76 2.82
C THR A 247 24.30 6.98 1.94
N ARG A 248 24.93 6.79 0.79
CA ARG A 248 25.14 7.87 -0.19
C ARG A 248 23.96 7.91 -1.13
N LEU A 249 23.01 8.81 -0.88
CA LEU A 249 21.88 9.09 -1.77
C LEU A 249 22.12 10.34 -2.62
N SER A 250 21.60 10.30 -3.85
CA SER A 250 21.52 11.48 -4.72
C SER A 250 20.25 12.29 -4.43
N GLN A 251 20.32 13.61 -4.59
CA GLN A 251 19.18 14.53 -4.41
C GLN A 251 18.03 14.28 -5.41
N ARG A 252 18.31 13.55 -6.49
CA ARG A 252 17.31 13.20 -7.54
C ARG A 252 16.14 12.41 -6.98
N ILE A 253 16.37 11.57 -5.96
CA ILE A 253 15.31 10.77 -5.33
C ILE A 253 14.27 11.70 -4.68
N HIS A 254 14.71 12.75 -4.00
CA HIS A 254 13.81 13.73 -3.39
C HIS A 254 13.02 14.52 -4.44
N SER A 255 13.68 14.94 -5.52
CA SER A 255 12.99 15.62 -6.63
C SER A 255 11.94 14.72 -7.30
N ALA A 256 12.25 13.43 -7.46
CA ALA A 256 11.30 12.46 -8.00
C ALA A 256 10.11 12.26 -7.05
N ALA A 257 10.37 12.13 -5.74
CA ALA A 257 9.33 12.02 -4.73
C ALA A 257 8.37 13.22 -4.76
N ILE A 258 8.89 14.45 -4.82
CA ILE A 258 8.06 15.67 -4.93
C ILE A 258 7.18 15.62 -6.19
N SER A 259 7.75 15.24 -7.33
CA SER A 259 7.00 15.13 -8.58
C SER A 259 5.87 14.09 -8.50
N GLN A 260 6.07 12.98 -7.78
CA GLN A 260 5.04 11.97 -7.56
C GLN A 260 3.96 12.43 -6.58
N VAL A 261 4.36 13.11 -5.51
CA VAL A 261 3.43 13.68 -4.54
C VAL A 261 2.50 14.72 -5.18
N ALA A 262 2.99 15.46 -6.17
CA ALA A 262 2.16 16.40 -6.93
C ALA A 262 1.00 15.72 -7.71
N VAL A 263 1.06 14.40 -7.93
CA VAL A 263 -0.05 13.62 -8.51
C VAL A 263 -1.21 13.48 -7.52
N ALA A 264 -0.96 13.52 -6.21
CA ALA A 264 -2.00 13.32 -5.21
C ALA A 264 -3.08 14.43 -5.21
N PRO A 265 -2.75 15.74 -5.30
CA PRO A 265 -3.74 16.78 -5.53
C PRO A 265 -4.55 16.60 -6.82
N ILE A 266 -3.91 16.16 -7.91
CA ILE A 266 -4.60 15.89 -9.18
C ILE A 266 -5.61 14.76 -9.01
N LEU A 267 -5.21 13.69 -8.33
CA LEU A 267 -6.07 12.57 -8.00
C LEU A 267 -7.25 13.02 -7.12
N CYS A 268 -7.01 13.90 -6.14
CA CYS A 268 -8.07 14.52 -5.34
C CYS A 268 -9.07 15.31 -6.22
N MET A 269 -8.59 16.18 -7.12
CA MET A 269 -9.46 16.92 -8.05
C MET A 269 -10.28 15.99 -8.95
N PHE A 270 -9.68 14.90 -9.43
CA PHE A 270 -10.37 13.89 -10.23
C PHE A 270 -11.53 13.25 -9.44
N TRP A 271 -11.31 12.86 -8.18
CA TRP A 271 -12.36 12.29 -7.33
C TRP A 271 -13.48 13.29 -7.03
N LEU A 272 -13.14 14.57 -6.80
CA LEU A 272 -14.14 15.63 -6.62
C LEU A 272 -15.00 15.81 -7.87
N LEU A 273 -14.37 15.84 -9.05
CA LEU A 273 -15.09 15.95 -10.31
C LEU A 273 -16.02 14.75 -10.52
N PHE A 274 -15.51 13.53 -10.31
CA PHE A 274 -16.31 12.30 -10.36
C PHE A 274 -17.52 12.36 -9.42
N PHE A 275 -17.32 12.77 -8.17
CA PHE A 275 -18.40 12.94 -7.20
C PHE A 275 -19.41 14.01 -7.61
N SER A 276 -18.93 15.16 -8.13
CA SER A 276 -19.80 16.25 -8.57
C SER A 276 -20.69 15.83 -9.74
N VAL A 277 -20.16 15.08 -10.70
CA VAL A 277 -20.90 14.56 -11.86
C VAL A 277 -21.95 13.55 -11.42
N LEU A 278 -21.60 12.60 -10.53
CA LEU A 278 -22.55 11.63 -9.98
C LEU A 278 -23.70 12.31 -9.21
N ARG A 279 -23.42 13.41 -8.50
CA ARG A 279 -24.45 14.14 -7.74
C ARG A 279 -25.31 15.04 -8.63
N LEU A 280 -24.75 15.68 -9.66
CA LEU A 280 -25.49 16.53 -10.59
C LEU A 280 -26.36 15.72 -11.56
N GLY A 281 -25.90 14.55 -12.02
CA GLY A 281 -26.65 13.70 -12.96
C GLY A 281 -28.04 13.28 -12.46
N ARG A 282 -28.26 13.30 -11.14
CA ARG A 282 -29.57 13.05 -10.52
C ARG A 282 -30.55 14.20 -10.62
N PHE A 283 -30.09 15.44 -10.50
CA PHE A 283 -30.99 16.60 -10.56
C PHE A 283 -31.67 16.75 -11.92
N THR A 284 -31.06 16.20 -12.98
CA THR A 284 -31.65 16.20 -14.33
C THR A 284 -32.67 15.09 -14.56
N GLN A 285 -32.66 14.00 -13.76
CA GLN A 285 -33.59 12.88 -13.91
C GLN A 285 -34.85 12.98 -13.03
N GLU A 286 -34.85 13.78 -11.97
CA GLU A 286 -36.03 14.00 -11.12
C GLU A 286 -37.03 15.04 -11.69
N HIS A 287 -36.77 15.59 -12.88
CA HIS A 287 -37.72 16.41 -13.64
C HIS A 287 -38.06 15.84 -15.03
N PRO A 288 -38.79 14.72 -15.13
CA PRO A 288 -39.73 14.51 -16.24
C PRO A 288 -41.09 15.05 -15.79
N ALA A 289 -41.47 16.19 -16.35
CA ALA A 289 -42.85 16.70 -16.30
C ALA A 289 -43.82 15.73 -17.00
#